data_AF-A0A9X0WL91-F1
#
_entry.id   AF-A0A9X0WL91-F1
#
_cell.length_a   1.000
_cell.length_b   1.000
_cell.length_c   1.000
_cell.angle_alpha   90.00
_cell.angle_beta   90.00
_cell.angle_gamma   90.00
#
_symmetry.space_group_name_H-M   'P 1'
#
loop_
_entity.id
_entity.type
_entity.pdbx_description
1 polymer ?
#
loop_
_entity_poly.entity_id
_entity_poly.type
_entity_poly.pdbx_seq_one_letter_code
_entity_poly.pdbx_strand_id
1 'polypeptide(L)'
;EVLEYWFFERFRGLTAKEIWAMLNLLTPIQETRAYQSIFAEGKASTLKRQLTRRFGPLPAWAGQRIDAATVAQLDGWLDGIFDAANLEDLIGPESG
;
A
#
# COMPACT_ATOMS: atom_id res chain seq x y z
N GLU A 1 13.09 -5.98 -3.23
CA GLU A 1 12.51 -6.88 -4.25
C GLU A 1 13.19 -8.24 -4.35
N VAL A 2 14.52 -8.35 -4.43
CA VAL A 2 15.24 -9.62 -4.70
C VAL A 2 14.87 -10.82 -3.78
N LEU A 3 14.58 -10.57 -2.50
CA LEU A 3 14.30 -11.65 -1.55
C LEU A 3 12.93 -12.31 -1.79
N GLU A 4 11.87 -11.51 -1.96
CA GLU A 4 10.51 -12.03 -2.21
C GLU A 4 10.45 -12.76 -3.55
N TYR A 5 11.02 -12.16 -4.60
CA TYR A 5 11.13 -12.80 -5.91
C TYR A 5 11.89 -14.13 -5.83
N TRP A 6 13.01 -14.17 -5.11
CA TRP A 6 13.75 -15.41 -4.88
C TRP A 6 12.91 -16.45 -4.15
N PHE A 7 12.12 -16.06 -3.13
CA PHE A 7 11.23 -16.97 -2.43
C PHE A 7 10.13 -17.53 -3.34
N PHE A 8 9.50 -16.70 -4.16
CA PHE A 8 8.51 -17.15 -5.15
C PHE A 8 9.12 -18.07 -6.21
N GLU A 9 10.35 -17.81 -6.66
CA GLU A 9 11.08 -18.69 -7.58
C GLU A 9 11.51 -20.02 -6.93
N ARG A 10 11.88 -19.99 -5.65
CA ARG A 10 12.31 -21.15 -4.85
C ARG A 10 11.14 -22.06 -4.53
N PHE A 11 9.96 -21.50 -4.25
CA PHE A 11 8.76 -22.20 -3.78
C PHE A 11 7.58 -22.07 -4.75
N ARG A 12 7.80 -22.42 -6.03
CA ARG A 12 6.80 -22.27 -7.11
C ARG A 12 5.48 -23.02 -6.91
N GLY A 13 5.46 -24.02 -6.03
CA GLY A 13 4.27 -24.81 -5.72
C GLY A 13 3.40 -24.22 -4.60
N LEU A 14 3.84 -23.14 -3.97
CA LEU A 14 3.13 -22.48 -2.87
C LEU A 14 2.51 -21.17 -3.35
N THR A 15 1.32 -20.90 -2.85
CA THR A 15 0.65 -19.61 -2.97
C THR A 15 1.40 -18.55 -2.14
N ALA A 16 1.18 -17.27 -2.46
CA ALA A 16 1.68 -16.18 -1.63
C ALA A 16 1.27 -16.33 -0.17
N LYS A 17 0.02 -16.72 0.11
CA LYS A 17 -0.46 -16.95 1.48
C LYS A 17 0.35 -18.03 2.22
N GLU A 18 0.69 -19.13 1.54
CA GLU A 18 1.49 -20.22 2.12
C GLU A 18 2.95 -19.81 2.35
N ILE A 19 3.55 -19.07 1.41
CA ILE A 19 4.90 -18.52 1.57
C ILE A 19 4.94 -17.54 2.76
N TRP A 20 3.94 -16.67 2.88
CA TRP A 20 3.78 -15.75 4.01
C TRP A 20 3.63 -16.48 5.34
N ALA A 21 2.86 -17.56 5.39
CA ALA A 21 2.71 -18.37 6.60
C ALA A 21 4.02 -19.04 7.02
N MET A 22 4.82 -19.54 6.07
CA MET A 22 6.14 -20.12 6.35
C MET A 22 7.12 -19.08 6.90
N LEU A 23 7.16 -17.89 6.31
CA LEU A 23 8.06 -16.83 6.74
C LEU A 23 7.68 -16.32 8.14
N ASN A 24 6.39 -16.13 8.41
CA ASN A 24 5.89 -15.65 9.71
C ASN A 24 6.16 -16.59 10.88
N LEU A 25 6.30 -17.89 10.63
CA LEU A 25 6.66 -18.87 11.65
C LEU A 25 8.11 -18.68 12.16
N LEU A 26 8.99 -18.11 11.34
CA LEU A 26 10.42 -17.96 11.65
C LEU A 26 10.82 -16.51 11.95
N THR A 27 10.15 -15.54 11.32
CA THR A 27 10.36 -14.10 11.54
C THR A 27 9.07 -13.35 11.22
N PRO A 28 8.51 -12.53 12.12
CA PRO A 28 7.34 -11.72 11.84
C PRO A 28 7.71 -10.57 10.90
N ILE A 29 7.93 -10.88 9.62
CA ILE A 29 8.45 -9.94 8.64
C ILE A 29 7.53 -8.73 8.43
N GLN A 30 6.23 -8.83 8.77
CA GLN A 30 5.31 -7.69 8.75
C GLN A 30 5.65 -6.59 9.75
N GLU A 31 6.33 -6.93 10.84
CA GLU A 31 6.77 -5.98 11.85
C GLU A 31 8.04 -5.24 11.42
N THR A 32 8.72 -5.74 10.37
CA THR A 32 9.93 -5.08 9.87
C THR A 32 9.57 -3.80 9.12
N ARG A 33 10.35 -2.75 9.38
CA ARG A 33 10.23 -1.47 8.65
C ARG A 33 10.38 -1.66 7.14
N ALA A 34 11.24 -2.58 6.70
CA ALA A 34 11.47 -2.86 5.29
C ALA A 34 10.19 -3.37 4.62
N TYR A 35 9.51 -4.35 5.23
CA TYR A 35 8.24 -4.84 4.70
C TYR A 35 7.17 -3.76 4.69
N GLN A 36 7.03 -3.02 5.79
CA GLN A 36 6.05 -1.94 5.89
C GLN A 36 6.24 -0.88 4.81
N SER A 37 7.50 -0.52 4.49
CA SER A 37 7.82 0.43 3.40
C SER A 37 7.41 -0.12 2.04
N ILE A 38 7.84 -1.33 1.69
CA ILE A 38 7.53 -1.97 0.39
C ILE A 38 6.01 -2.07 0.21
N PHE A 39 5.32 -2.50 1.27
CA PHE A 39 3.88 -2.68 1.23
C PHE A 39 3.13 -1.33 1.16
N ALA A 40 3.60 -0.31 1.89
CA ALA A 40 3.04 1.04 1.79
C ALA A 40 3.23 1.64 0.40
N GLU A 41 4.40 1.51 -0.22
CA GLU A 41 4.68 1.99 -1.58
C GLU A 41 3.73 1.35 -2.62
N GLY A 42 3.51 0.04 -2.52
CA GLY A 42 2.56 -0.68 -3.39
C GLY A 42 1.12 -0.20 -3.24
N LYS A 43 0.68 0.05 -1.99
CA LYS A 43 -0.66 0.59 -1.70
C LYS A 43 -0.80 2.03 -2.15
N ALA A 44 0.18 2.88 -1.87
CA ALA A 44 0.23 4.27 -2.29
C ALA A 44 0.12 4.40 -3.81
N SER A 45 0.90 3.60 -4.57
CA SER A 45 0.81 3.55 -6.03
C SER A 45 -0.59 3.14 -6.52
N THR A 46 -1.20 2.15 -5.87
CA THR A 46 -2.56 1.71 -6.21
C THR A 46 -3.60 2.78 -5.91
N LEU A 47 -3.57 3.37 -4.72
CA LEU A 47 -4.48 4.44 -4.33
C LEU A 47 -4.35 5.64 -5.28
N LYS A 48 -3.13 6.09 -5.58
CA LYS A 48 -2.89 7.19 -6.53
C LYS A 48 -3.52 6.93 -7.89
N ARG A 49 -3.32 5.72 -8.45
CA ARG A 49 -3.92 5.33 -9.74
C ARG A 49 -5.44 5.38 -9.71
N GLN A 50 -6.07 4.91 -8.64
CA GLN A 50 -7.53 4.92 -8.53
C GLN A 50 -8.09 6.32 -8.33
N LEU A 51 -7.44 7.15 -7.50
CA LEU A 51 -7.84 8.54 -7.32
C LEU A 51 -7.68 9.35 -8.61
N THR A 52 -6.58 9.14 -9.35
CA THR A 52 -6.41 9.78 -10.67
C THR A 52 -7.54 9.42 -11.64
N ARG A 53 -8.02 8.18 -11.59
CA ARG A 53 -9.15 7.73 -12.44
C ARG A 53 -10.49 8.34 -12.01
N ARG A 54 -10.70 8.54 -10.70
CA ARG A 54 -11.98 9.00 -10.15
C ARG A 54 -12.11 10.52 -10.14
N PHE A 55 -11.03 11.22 -9.80
CA PHE A 55 -11.03 12.67 -9.54
C PHE A 55 -10.16 13.46 -10.52
N GLY A 56 -9.45 12.79 -11.44
CA GLY A 56 -8.51 13.44 -12.35
C GLY A 56 -7.11 13.60 -11.75
N PRO A 57 -6.19 14.33 -12.40
CA PRO A 57 -4.80 14.46 -11.97
C PRO A 57 -4.65 14.84 -10.50
N LEU A 58 -3.82 14.10 -9.77
CA LEU A 58 -3.60 14.37 -8.35
C LEU A 58 -2.78 15.65 -8.14
N PRO A 59 -3.23 16.56 -7.26
CA PRO A 59 -2.43 17.70 -6.85
C PRO A 59 -1.21 17.23 -6.04
N ALA A 60 -0.16 18.06 -6.00
CA ALA A 60 1.12 17.70 -5.37
C ALA A 60 0.98 17.33 -3.88
N TRP A 61 0.15 18.08 -3.13
CA TRP A 61 -0.09 17.83 -1.70
C TRP A 61 -0.70 16.44 -1.47
N ALA A 62 -1.63 16.01 -2.33
CA ALA A 62 -2.28 14.71 -2.22
C ALA A 62 -1.28 13.59 -2.51
N GLY A 63 -0.45 13.78 -3.54
CA GLY A 63 0.63 12.84 -3.87
C GLY A 63 1.60 12.62 -2.72
N GLN A 64 2.08 13.72 -2.12
CA GLN A 64 3.01 13.68 -0.98
C GLN A 64 2.38 13.06 0.27
N ARG A 65 1.11 13.39 0.57
CA ARG A 65 0.39 12.80 1.69
C ARG A 65 0.24 11.30 1.55
N ILE A 66 -0.06 10.83 0.34
CA ILE A 66 -0.19 9.40 0.05
C ILE A 66 1.16 8.68 0.17
N ASP A 67 2.26 9.29 -0.26
CA ASP A 67 3.61 8.69 -0.13
C ASP A 67 4.09 8.62 1.33
N ALA A 68 3.69 9.57 2.16
CA ALA A 68 4.05 9.62 3.58
C ALA A 68 3.13 8.77 4.48
N ALA A 69 2.08 8.18 3.92
CA ALA A 69 1.05 7.50 4.69
C ALA A 69 1.49 6.12 5.18
N THR A 70 1.05 5.78 6.38
CA THR A 70 1.21 4.43 6.92
C THR A 70 0.34 3.42 6.17
N VAL A 71 0.71 2.13 6.24
CA VAL A 71 -0.10 1.03 5.67
C VAL A 71 -1.56 1.11 6.14
N ALA A 72 -1.80 1.38 7.42
CA ALA A 72 -3.14 1.46 7.99
C ALA A 72 -3.96 2.64 7.44
N GLN A 73 -3.34 3.80 7.22
CA GLN A 73 -4.00 4.94 6.58
C GLN A 73 -4.34 4.62 5.13
N LEU A 74 -3.41 4.01 4.39
CA LEU A 74 -3.62 3.61 3.00
C LEU A 74 -4.75 2.58 2.88
N ASP A 75 -4.87 1.64 3.82
CA ASP A 75 -5.99 0.69 3.87
C ASP A 75 -7.32 1.41 4.08
N GLY A 76 -7.41 2.30 5.08
CA GLY A 76 -8.63 3.07 5.32
C GLY A 76 -9.05 3.90 4.10
N TRP A 77 -8.09 4.47 3.38
CA TRP A 77 -8.37 5.22 2.15
C TRP A 77 -8.74 4.34 0.96
N LEU A 78 -8.15 3.14 0.83
CA LEU A 78 -8.51 2.19 -0.22
C LEU A 78 -9.93 1.64 -0.01
N ASP A 79 -10.31 1.39 1.24
CA ASP A 79 -11.66 0.95 1.60
C ASP A 79 -12.69 2.07 1.38
N GLY A 80 -12.38 3.31 1.79
CA GLY A 80 -13.26 4.47 1.65
C GLY A 80 -13.27 5.10 0.26
N ILE A 81 -12.47 4.60 -0.69
CA ILE A 81 -12.24 5.27 -1.98
C ILE A 81 -13.49 5.39 -2.83
N PHE A 82 -14.51 4.56 -2.63
CA PHE A 82 -15.75 4.62 -3.41
C PHE A 82 -16.84 5.45 -2.72
N ASP A 83 -16.68 5.75 -1.43
CA ASP A 83 -17.66 6.48 -0.62
C ASP A 83 -17.37 7.98 -0.54
N ALA A 84 -16.09 8.37 -0.56
CA ALA A 84 -15.70 9.79 -0.50
C ALA A 84 -16.25 10.59 -1.69
N ALA A 85 -16.68 11.84 -1.52
CA ALA A 85 -17.16 12.65 -2.66
C ALA A 85 -16.02 13.39 -3.37
N ASN A 86 -14.91 13.65 -2.67
CA ASN A 86 -13.73 14.32 -3.20
C ASN A 86 -12.44 13.85 -2.50
N LEU A 87 -11.29 14.41 -2.88
CA LEU A 87 -9.99 14.09 -2.27
C LEU A 87 -9.93 14.45 -0.78
N GLU A 88 -10.43 15.63 -0.40
CA GLU A 88 -10.37 16.12 0.98
C GLU A 88 -11.22 15.28 1.93
N ASP A 89 -12.37 14.78 1.47
CA ASP A 89 -13.20 13.85 2.23
C ASP A 89 -12.47 12.54 2.54
N LEU A 90 -11.62 12.08 1.62
CA LEU A 90 -10.92 10.79 1.76
C LEU A 90 -9.63 10.93 2.56
N ILE A 91 -8.76 11.84 2.14
CA ILE A 91 -7.39 11.95 2.63
C ILE A 91 -7.16 13.19 3.51
N GLY A 92 -8.20 13.97 3.79
CA GLY A 92 -8.16 15.22 4.56
C GLY A 92 -7.87 16.48 3.70
N PRO A 93 -8.07 17.68 4.24
CA PRO A 93 -7.86 18.95 3.52
C PRO A 93 -6.37 19.19 3.22
N GLU A 94 -6.05 20.04 2.24
CA GLU A 94 -4.66 20.46 1.96
C GLU A 94 -3.99 21.02 3.24
N SER A 95 -2.85 20.44 3.63
CA SER A 95 -2.04 21.02 4.70
C SER A 95 -1.19 22.11 4.07
N GLY A 96 -1.57 23.38 4.29
CA GLY A 96 -0.78 24.55 3.90
C GLY A 96 0.52 24.69 4.69
#